data_AF-A0A978VWU5-F1
#
_entry.id   AF-A0A978VWU5-F1
#
_cell.length_a   1.000
_cell.length_b   1.000
_cell.length_c   1.000
_cell.angle_alpha   90.00
_cell.angle_beta   90.00
_cell.angle_gamma   90.00
#
_symmetry.space_group_name_H-M   'P 1'
#
loop_
_entity.id
_entity.type
_entity.pdbx_description
1 polymer ?
#
loop_
_entity_poly.entity_id
_entity_poly.type
_entity_poly.pdbx_seq_one_letter_code
_entity_poly.pdbx_strand_id
1 'polypeptide(L)'
;MLTTPNDTSNPTFAAKDIVDFYLKNSKFIFPDEDSVEANKNLLLDATSAATYYLPPHHFQIKSSKGTIEDYNLVDGGVAANNPNLFAICALMREWSQSKNPSFLKSTEHSKFLILAVGTGSSNLSNKLEVGDPNEWGLVKWFIGPEETTPLMDVFSTAMNDMVDIYISVFYGTMVDIYISVLYGTSGSKENHLRIQTDSLDLTEASTDKSSKNNLDKLEKIDNELLKKPVSQINFDNGLYEPIEGHGTNEEALVKFSERLSGERKKRVA
;
A
#
# COMPACT_ATOMS: atom_id res chain seq x y z
N MET A 1 -6.37 13.05 1.69
CA MET A 1 -6.65 14.22 2.56
C MET A 1 -8.15 14.45 2.66
N LEU A 2 -8.71 14.16 3.83
CA LEU A 2 -10.07 14.54 4.16
C LEU A 2 -10.11 16.01 4.53
N THR A 3 -11.04 16.80 3.97
CA THR A 3 -11.33 18.14 4.47
C THR A 3 -12.71 18.16 5.10
N THR A 4 -12.81 18.70 6.30
CA THR A 4 -14.08 19.24 6.80
C THR A 4 -14.12 20.72 6.45
N PRO A 5 -15.29 21.26 6.02
CA PRO A 5 -15.42 22.69 5.81
C PRO A 5 -15.17 23.42 7.13
N ASN A 6 -14.43 24.53 7.09
CA ASN A 6 -14.34 25.44 8.23
C ASN A 6 -15.64 26.25 8.38
N ASP A 7 -15.71 27.13 9.39
CA ASP A 7 -16.87 28.00 9.66
C ASP A 7 -17.28 28.90 8.47
N THR A 8 -16.44 28.98 7.42
CA THR A 8 -16.70 29.71 6.17
C THR A 8 -17.04 28.80 4.98
N SER A 9 -17.30 27.50 5.21
CA SER A 9 -17.56 26.49 4.17
C SER A 9 -16.40 26.28 3.18
N ASN A 10 -15.18 26.70 3.53
CA ASN A 10 -14.00 26.45 2.72
C ASN A 10 -13.37 25.11 3.11
N PRO A 11 -12.91 24.28 2.16
CA PRO A 11 -12.22 23.05 2.47
C PRO A 11 -10.93 23.35 3.23
N THR A 12 -10.87 22.89 4.49
CA THR A 12 -9.68 23.04 5.34
C THR A 12 -8.79 21.82 5.20
N PHE A 13 -7.60 22.00 4.65
CA PHE A 13 -6.61 20.97 4.43
C PHE A 13 -5.78 20.74 5.70
N ALA A 14 -6.30 19.97 6.67
CA ALA A 14 -5.57 19.64 7.88
C ALA A 14 -5.14 18.16 7.85
N ALA A 15 -3.85 17.90 7.59
CA ALA A 15 -3.29 16.55 7.54
C ALA A 15 -3.59 15.71 8.80
N LYS A 16 -3.77 16.35 9.97
CA LYS A 16 -4.14 15.69 11.22
C LYS A 16 -5.52 14.99 11.18
N ASP A 17 -6.46 15.46 10.37
CA ASP A 17 -7.83 14.94 10.36
C ASP A 17 -7.96 13.63 9.55
N ILE A 18 -6.94 13.31 8.73
CA ILE A 18 -6.78 12.00 8.10
C ILE A 18 -6.66 10.91 9.17
N VAL A 19 -5.88 11.17 10.22
CA VAL A 19 -5.69 10.22 11.33
C VAL A 19 -7.02 9.96 12.03
N ASP A 20 -7.78 11.00 12.34
CA ASP A 20 -9.10 10.88 12.98
C ASP A 20 -10.10 10.11 12.13
N PHE A 21 -10.15 10.34 10.83
CA PHE A 21 -10.98 9.57 9.92
C PHE A 21 -10.61 8.08 9.95
N TYR A 22 -9.33 7.74 9.80
CA TYR A 22 -8.92 6.34 9.85
C TYR A 22 -9.20 5.72 11.21
N LEU A 23 -8.98 6.44 12.33
CA LEU A 23 -9.30 5.93 13.66
C LEU A 23 -10.80 5.65 13.85
N LYS A 24 -11.68 6.52 13.32
CA LYS A 24 -13.14 6.39 13.40
C LYS A 24 -13.69 5.36 12.43
N ASN A 25 -13.17 5.32 11.21
CA ASN A 25 -13.76 4.59 10.08
C ASN A 25 -13.02 3.31 9.69
N SER A 26 -11.80 3.05 10.18
CA SER A 26 -11.08 1.80 9.83
C SER A 26 -11.83 0.52 10.20
N LYS A 27 -12.62 0.53 11.27
CA LYS A 27 -13.53 -0.58 11.62
C LYS A 27 -14.64 -0.82 10.59
N PHE A 28 -14.86 0.10 9.67
CA PHE A 28 -15.80 0.03 8.55
C PHE A 28 -15.08 -0.07 7.20
N ILE A 29 -13.74 -0.20 7.16
CA ILE A 29 -12.97 -0.46 5.93
C ILE A 29 -13.06 -1.94 5.53
N PHE A 30 -13.39 -2.83 6.49
CA PHE A 30 -13.92 -4.17 6.24
C PHE A 30 -15.37 -4.28 6.73
N PRO A 31 -16.29 -3.55 6.08
CA PRO A 31 -17.70 -3.54 6.47
C PRO A 31 -18.40 -4.87 6.17
N ASP A 32 -19.46 -5.18 6.93
CA ASP A 32 -20.47 -6.17 6.53
C ASP A 32 -21.13 -5.74 5.21
N GLU A 33 -21.42 -6.71 4.33
CA GLU A 33 -21.82 -6.55 2.92
C GLU A 33 -22.90 -5.47 2.69
N ASP A 34 -23.81 -5.30 3.65
CA ASP A 34 -24.96 -4.38 3.54
C ASP A 34 -24.62 -2.88 3.63
N SER A 35 -23.47 -2.49 4.21
CA SER A 35 -23.15 -1.08 4.46
C SER A 35 -22.29 -0.39 3.39
N VAL A 36 -21.67 -1.18 2.51
CA VAL A 36 -20.72 -0.70 1.50
C VAL A 36 -21.43 -0.30 0.22
N GLU A 37 -22.40 -1.12 -0.21
CA GLU A 37 -22.97 -1.09 -1.56
C GLU A 37 -23.50 0.29 -1.96
N ALA A 38 -24.06 1.05 -1.00
CA ALA A 38 -24.65 2.36 -1.25
C ALA A 38 -23.62 3.46 -1.58
N ASN A 39 -22.35 3.33 -1.15
CA ASN A 39 -21.33 4.39 -1.26
C ASN A 39 -20.04 3.94 -1.96
N LYS A 40 -19.98 2.73 -2.52
CA LYS A 40 -18.77 2.17 -3.16
C LYS A 40 -18.17 3.13 -4.19
N ASN A 41 -18.99 3.66 -5.10
CA ASN A 41 -18.49 4.53 -6.18
C ASN A 41 -17.87 5.84 -5.64
N LEU A 42 -18.46 6.44 -4.60
CA LEU A 42 -17.93 7.66 -3.98
C LEU A 42 -16.56 7.42 -3.34
N LEU A 43 -16.38 6.25 -2.71
CA LEU A 43 -15.09 5.87 -2.13
C LEU A 43 -14.04 5.53 -3.20
N LEU A 44 -14.45 4.90 -4.30
CA LEU A 44 -13.58 4.62 -5.44
C LEU A 44 -13.09 5.92 -6.08
N ASP A 45 -13.99 6.86 -6.38
CA ASP A 45 -13.64 8.16 -6.97
C ASP A 45 -12.68 8.92 -6.05
N ALA A 46 -12.99 8.94 -4.75
CA ALA A 46 -12.17 9.59 -3.74
C ALA A 46 -10.75 9.01 -3.59
N THR A 47 -10.62 7.67 -3.54
CA THR A 47 -9.31 7.05 -3.32
C THR A 47 -8.38 7.21 -4.51
N SER A 48 -8.90 7.47 -5.70
CA SER A 48 -8.14 7.72 -6.93
C SER A 48 -7.93 9.20 -7.27
N ALA A 49 -8.43 10.14 -6.46
CA ALA A 49 -8.37 11.57 -6.73
C ALA A 49 -6.97 12.16 -6.45
N ALA A 50 -5.97 11.74 -7.23
CA ALA A 50 -4.55 12.09 -7.06
C ALA A 50 -4.32 13.60 -7.09
N THR A 51 -3.69 14.14 -6.04
CA THR A 51 -3.72 15.58 -5.66
C THR A 51 -2.92 16.53 -6.58
N TYR A 52 -2.50 16.04 -7.74
CA TYR A 52 -1.88 16.78 -8.85
C TYR A 52 -2.65 16.62 -10.16
N TYR A 53 -3.28 15.45 -10.36
CA TYR A 53 -3.95 15.07 -11.60
C TYR A 53 -5.46 15.35 -11.57
N LEU A 54 -6.09 15.22 -10.40
CA LEU A 54 -7.54 15.22 -10.26
C LEU A 54 -7.99 16.15 -9.13
N PRO A 55 -9.18 16.76 -9.26
CA PRO A 55 -9.74 17.58 -8.19
C PRO A 55 -10.13 16.72 -6.98
N PRO A 56 -10.11 17.30 -5.76
CA PRO A 56 -10.72 16.66 -4.59
C PRO A 56 -12.18 16.27 -4.82
N HIS A 57 -12.61 15.18 -4.21
CA HIS A 57 -13.95 14.63 -4.35
C HIS A 57 -14.81 14.92 -3.11
N HIS A 58 -15.89 15.69 -3.27
CA HIS A 58 -16.85 15.98 -2.20
C HIS A 58 -18.09 15.10 -2.32
N PHE A 59 -18.55 14.54 -1.19
CA PHE A 59 -19.84 13.88 -1.08
C PHE A 59 -20.39 13.93 0.35
N GLN A 60 -21.67 13.62 0.49
CA GLN A 60 -22.37 13.59 1.78
C GLN A 60 -22.91 12.19 2.06
N ILE A 61 -22.69 11.69 3.27
CA ILE A 61 -23.32 10.46 3.75
C ILE A 61 -24.33 10.80 4.84
N LYS A 62 -25.54 10.24 4.73
CA LYS A 62 -26.51 10.27 5.81
C LYS A 62 -26.26 9.11 6.76
N SER A 63 -25.81 9.42 7.97
CA SER A 63 -25.62 8.42 9.03
C SER A 63 -26.94 7.73 9.40
N SER A 64 -26.85 6.57 10.06
CA SER A 64 -28.00 5.83 10.60
C SER A 64 -28.84 6.64 11.61
N LYS A 65 -28.27 7.70 12.19
CA LYS A 65 -28.96 8.63 13.11
C LYS A 65 -29.66 9.78 12.38
N GLY A 66 -29.60 9.81 11.05
CA GLY A 66 -30.22 10.85 10.22
C GLY A 66 -29.37 12.11 10.02
N THR A 67 -28.24 12.22 10.71
CA THR A 67 -27.26 13.31 10.53
C THR A 67 -26.56 13.18 9.19
N ILE A 68 -26.47 14.29 8.44
CA ILE A 68 -25.68 14.38 7.22
C ILE A 68 -24.24 14.71 7.61
N GLU A 69 -23.30 13.94 7.10
CA GLU A 69 -21.86 14.14 7.28
C GLU A 69 -21.23 14.47 5.94
N ASP A 70 -20.47 15.57 5.90
CA ASP A 70 -19.71 16.00 4.73
C ASP A 70 -18.33 15.34 4.68
N TYR A 71 -17.99 14.81 3.50
CA TYR A 71 -16.70 14.21 3.19
C TYR A 71 -16.10 14.94 2.00
N ASN A 72 -14.88 15.44 2.14
CA ASN A 72 -14.10 15.98 1.02
C ASN A 72 -12.81 15.18 0.96
N LEU A 73 -12.66 14.28 0.01
CA LEU A 73 -11.56 13.33 -0.06
C LEU A 73 -10.59 13.70 -1.18
N VAL A 74 -9.34 13.27 -1.03
CA VAL A 74 -8.39 13.12 -2.13
C VAL A 74 -7.73 11.75 -1.97
N ASP A 75 -6.91 11.40 -2.95
CA ASP A 75 -6.21 10.12 -3.06
C ASP A 75 -5.64 9.57 -1.74
N GLY A 76 -5.75 8.25 -1.61
CA GLY A 76 -5.20 7.49 -0.50
C GLY A 76 -3.67 7.57 -0.40
N GLY A 77 -2.98 7.80 -1.51
CA GLY A 77 -1.53 7.98 -1.58
C GLY A 77 -0.99 9.10 -0.71
N VAL A 78 -1.81 10.12 -0.42
CA VAL A 78 -1.47 11.19 0.54
C VAL A 78 -1.35 10.67 1.97
N ALA A 79 -2.06 9.59 2.31
CA ALA A 79 -2.09 9.01 3.65
C ALA A 79 -1.30 7.71 3.78
N ALA A 80 -1.41 6.84 2.78
CA ALA A 80 -0.80 5.52 2.74
C ALA A 80 -0.68 5.03 1.29
N ASN A 81 0.34 5.50 0.57
CA ASN A 81 0.64 5.08 -0.81
C ASN A 81 0.92 3.58 -0.93
N ASN A 82 1.59 3.02 0.08
CA ASN A 82 1.67 1.57 0.29
C ASN A 82 0.78 1.18 1.49
N PRO A 83 -0.46 0.71 1.26
CA PRO A 83 -1.42 0.44 2.33
C PRO A 83 -1.13 -0.86 3.10
N ASN A 84 -0.03 -1.56 2.81
CA ASN A 84 0.29 -2.86 3.40
C ASN A 84 0.36 -2.81 4.93
N LEU A 85 1.13 -1.87 5.49
CA LEU A 85 1.23 -1.70 6.94
C LEU A 85 -0.09 -1.24 7.54
N PHE A 86 -0.84 -0.38 6.83
CA PHE A 86 -2.15 0.06 7.26
C PHE A 86 -3.13 -1.13 7.38
N ALA A 87 -3.14 -2.03 6.40
CA ALA A 87 -3.96 -3.24 6.42
C ALA A 87 -3.59 -4.17 7.60
N ILE A 88 -2.29 -4.38 7.85
CA ILE A 88 -1.81 -5.16 9.00
C ILE A 88 -2.29 -4.53 10.32
N CYS A 89 -2.13 -3.22 10.48
CA CYS A 89 -2.58 -2.50 11.68
C CYS A 89 -4.09 -2.60 11.88
N ALA A 90 -4.90 -2.46 10.82
CA ALA A 90 -6.35 -2.58 10.89
C ALA A 90 -6.77 -3.98 11.35
N LEU A 91 -6.16 -5.01 10.77
CA LEU A 91 -6.40 -6.40 11.10
C LEU A 91 -5.93 -6.74 12.53
N MET A 92 -4.78 -6.22 12.98
CA MET A 92 -4.34 -6.36 14.38
C MET A 92 -5.29 -5.66 15.36
N ARG A 93 -5.83 -4.50 15.00
CA ARG A 93 -6.81 -3.78 15.82
C ARG A 93 -8.10 -4.58 15.97
N GLU A 94 -8.60 -5.14 14.86
CA GLU A 94 -9.78 -6.02 14.88
C GLU A 94 -9.52 -7.27 15.74
N TRP A 95 -8.34 -7.88 15.59
CA TRP A 95 -7.90 -9.01 16.42
C TRP A 95 -7.95 -8.65 17.91
N SER A 96 -7.35 -7.52 18.30
CA SER A 96 -7.33 -7.07 19.69
C SER A 96 -8.71 -6.82 20.28
N GLN A 97 -9.72 -6.51 19.46
CA GLN A 97 -11.09 -6.23 19.89
C GLN A 97 -11.99 -7.48 19.89
N SER A 98 -11.56 -8.57 19.26
CA SER A 98 -12.32 -9.82 19.22
C SER A 98 -12.43 -10.47 20.61
N LYS A 99 -13.64 -10.88 21.00
CA LYS A 99 -13.90 -11.57 22.29
C LYS A 99 -13.60 -13.08 22.26
N ASN A 100 -12.98 -13.58 21.19
CA ASN A 100 -12.83 -15.01 20.98
C ASN A 100 -11.58 -15.54 21.73
N PRO A 101 -11.71 -16.46 22.72
CA PRO A 101 -10.58 -16.90 23.55
C PRO A 101 -9.50 -17.66 22.79
N SER A 102 -9.84 -18.25 21.65
CA SER A 102 -8.87 -18.92 20.76
C SER A 102 -7.97 -17.94 20.02
N PHE A 103 -8.44 -16.70 19.84
CA PHE A 103 -7.70 -15.60 19.22
C PHE A 103 -6.76 -14.90 20.23
N LEU A 104 -7.11 -14.85 21.51
CA LEU A 104 -6.27 -14.25 22.57
C LEU A 104 -5.10 -15.15 23.03
N LYS A 105 -5.10 -16.44 22.67
CA LYS A 105 -4.08 -17.41 23.10
C LYS A 105 -2.86 -17.51 22.18
N SER A 106 -2.88 -16.92 20.99
CA SER A 106 -1.76 -17.02 20.04
C SER A 106 -1.14 -15.66 19.76
N THR A 107 0.09 -15.47 20.22
CA THR A 107 1.01 -14.40 19.82
C THR A 107 1.59 -14.63 18.40
N GLU A 108 0.87 -15.36 17.56
CA GLU A 108 1.45 -15.90 16.34
C GLU A 108 1.12 -15.03 15.13
N HIS A 109 2.00 -14.06 14.85
CA HIS A 109 2.12 -13.40 13.54
C HIS A 109 2.25 -14.40 12.38
N SER A 110 2.58 -15.67 12.67
CA SER A 110 2.60 -16.80 11.74
C SER A 110 1.22 -17.24 11.20
N LYS A 111 0.12 -16.62 11.67
CA LYS A 111 -1.25 -16.90 11.20
C LYS A 111 -1.71 -16.02 10.05
N PHE A 112 -1.02 -14.92 9.78
CA PHE A 112 -1.37 -14.04 8.67
C PHE A 112 -0.73 -14.49 7.39
N LEU A 113 -1.50 -14.40 6.32
CA LEU A 113 -1.05 -14.68 4.97
C LEU A 113 -1.33 -13.40 4.16
N ILE A 114 -0.26 -12.69 3.79
CA ILE A 114 -0.29 -11.35 3.22
C ILE A 114 0.32 -11.38 1.83
N LEU A 115 -0.46 -10.96 0.84
CA LEU A 115 0.01 -10.69 -0.51
C LEU A 115 -0.04 -9.18 -0.70
N ALA A 116 1.11 -8.58 -1.02
CA ALA A 116 1.22 -7.17 -1.33
C ALA A 116 1.71 -7.01 -2.77
N VAL A 117 0.92 -6.35 -3.60
CA VAL A 117 1.23 -6.10 -5.00
C VAL A 117 1.49 -4.61 -5.17
N GLY A 118 2.66 -4.26 -5.70
CA GLY A 118 2.99 -2.88 -6.05
C GLY A 118 2.80 -2.63 -7.53
N THR A 119 2.75 -1.36 -7.91
CA THR A 119 2.59 -0.89 -9.29
C THR A 119 3.93 -0.62 -9.98
N GLY A 120 5.02 -1.08 -9.36
CA GLY A 120 6.37 -0.78 -9.78
C GLY A 120 6.81 0.65 -9.46
N SER A 121 8.10 0.88 -9.60
CA SER A 121 8.76 2.18 -9.53
C SER A 121 9.85 2.25 -10.58
N SER A 122 10.28 3.48 -10.89
CA SER A 122 11.51 3.69 -11.64
C SER A 122 12.68 3.83 -10.68
N ASN A 123 13.86 3.38 -11.10
CA ASN A 123 15.09 3.58 -10.35
C ASN A 123 15.57 5.03 -10.51
N LEU A 124 14.93 5.95 -9.76
CA LEU A 124 15.16 7.40 -9.82
C LEU A 124 16.48 7.84 -9.18
N SER A 125 17.21 6.91 -8.53
CA SER A 125 18.47 7.19 -7.81
C SER A 125 19.52 7.91 -8.67
N ASN A 126 19.38 7.86 -9.99
CA ASN A 126 20.31 8.46 -10.95
C ASN A 126 19.79 9.71 -11.69
N LYS A 127 18.63 10.28 -11.35
CA LYS A 127 18.01 11.36 -12.16
C LYS A 127 17.60 12.63 -11.42
N LEU A 128 17.27 12.56 -10.12
CA LEU A 128 17.00 13.74 -9.30
C LEU A 128 18.28 14.15 -8.55
N GLU A 129 19.20 14.78 -9.28
CA GLU A 129 20.40 15.35 -8.67
C GLU A 129 20.10 16.70 -8.04
N VAL A 130 20.69 16.95 -6.86
CA VAL A 130 20.62 18.26 -6.22
C VAL A 130 21.43 19.26 -7.06
N GLY A 131 20.73 20.07 -7.84
CA GLY A 131 21.31 21.15 -8.65
C GLY A 131 21.66 22.40 -7.82
N ASP A 132 21.80 23.55 -8.49
CA ASP A 132 22.06 24.82 -7.80
C ASP A 132 20.92 25.15 -6.81
N PRO A 133 21.22 25.29 -5.50
CA PRO A 133 20.21 25.62 -4.49
C PRO A 133 19.51 26.96 -4.74
N ASN A 134 20.13 27.89 -5.47
CA ASN A 134 19.52 29.17 -5.83
C ASN A 134 18.46 29.05 -6.94
N GLU A 135 18.51 27.97 -7.71
CA GLU A 135 17.52 27.67 -8.74
C GLU A 135 16.42 26.73 -8.22
N TRP A 136 16.56 26.21 -7.00
CA TRP A 136 15.62 25.30 -6.40
C TRP A 136 14.46 26.06 -5.76
N GLY A 137 13.23 25.73 -6.15
CA GLY A 137 12.03 26.44 -5.70
C GLY A 137 10.75 25.72 -6.11
N LEU A 138 9.59 26.37 -5.90
CA LEU A 138 8.28 25.77 -6.16
C LEU A 138 8.18 25.16 -7.55
N VAL A 139 8.64 25.85 -8.59
CA VAL A 139 8.59 25.34 -9.97
C VAL A 139 9.36 24.02 -10.12
N LYS A 140 10.60 23.94 -9.62
CA LYS A 140 11.41 22.70 -9.72
C LYS A 140 10.87 21.56 -8.87
N TRP A 141 10.13 21.84 -7.80
CA TRP A 141 9.45 20.79 -7.01
C TRP A 141 8.26 20.16 -7.73
N PHE A 142 7.55 20.93 -8.56
CA PHE A 142 6.35 20.47 -9.26
C PHE A 142 6.57 20.16 -10.75
N ILE A 143 7.69 20.60 -11.32
CA ILE A 143 8.07 20.40 -12.71
C ILE A 143 9.56 20.05 -12.74
N GLY A 144 9.83 18.75 -12.79
CA GLY A 144 11.19 18.21 -12.91
C GLY A 144 11.61 17.98 -14.36
N PRO A 145 12.84 17.48 -14.57
CA PRO A 145 13.30 17.07 -15.89
C PRO A 145 12.43 15.93 -16.45
N GLU A 146 12.33 15.82 -17.77
CA GLU A 146 11.63 14.71 -18.45
C GLU A 146 10.17 14.49 -17.99
N GLU A 147 9.45 15.58 -17.68
CA GLU A 147 8.06 15.57 -17.18
C GLU A 147 7.88 14.88 -15.80
N THR A 148 8.97 14.74 -15.03
CA THR A 148 8.89 14.22 -13.64
C THR A 148 8.21 15.22 -12.70
N THR A 149 7.73 14.71 -11.57
CA THR A 149 7.13 15.51 -10.50
C THR A 149 7.91 15.28 -9.21
N PRO A 150 9.07 15.96 -9.01
CA PRO A 150 10.04 15.61 -7.97
C PRO A 150 9.44 15.51 -6.57
N LEU A 151 8.47 16.37 -6.24
CA LEU A 151 7.75 16.29 -4.97
C LEU A 151 7.02 14.95 -4.84
N MET A 152 6.17 14.57 -5.80
CA MET A 152 5.41 13.32 -5.73
C MET A 152 6.31 12.10 -5.81
N ASP A 153 7.35 12.15 -6.63
CA ASP A 153 8.28 11.04 -6.83
C ASP A 153 9.06 10.74 -5.55
N VAL A 154 9.60 11.77 -4.89
CA VAL A 154 10.33 11.63 -3.61
C VAL A 154 9.39 11.14 -2.51
N PHE A 155 8.21 11.75 -2.37
CA PHE A 155 7.26 11.37 -1.31
C PHE A 155 6.75 9.93 -1.50
N SER A 156 6.33 9.58 -2.71
CA SER A 156 5.71 8.28 -2.99
C SER A 156 6.71 7.13 -2.88
N THR A 157 7.93 7.31 -3.42
CA THR A 157 8.99 6.30 -3.35
C THR A 157 9.43 6.06 -1.92
N ALA A 158 9.75 7.13 -1.17
CA ALA A 158 10.17 7.00 0.23
C ALA A 158 9.09 6.35 1.11
N MET A 159 7.81 6.70 0.90
CA MET A 159 6.72 6.05 1.64
C MET A 159 6.60 4.56 1.32
N ASN A 160 6.76 4.16 0.06
CA ASN A 160 6.69 2.76 -0.35
C ASN A 160 7.83 1.94 0.25
N ASP A 161 9.08 2.44 0.10
CA ASP A 161 10.28 1.76 0.56
C ASP A 161 10.29 1.61 2.09
N MET A 162 9.92 2.68 2.83
CA MET A 162 9.86 2.61 4.30
C MET A 162 8.82 1.61 4.79
N VAL A 163 7.66 1.48 4.14
CA VAL A 163 6.67 0.45 4.49
C VAL A 163 7.22 -0.95 4.24
N ASP A 164 7.90 -1.15 3.10
CA ASP A 164 8.48 -2.45 2.77
C ASP A 164 9.65 -2.79 3.72
N ILE A 165 10.45 -1.81 4.17
CA ILE A 165 11.45 -1.96 5.25
C ILE A 165 10.78 -2.34 6.58
N TYR A 166 9.77 -1.59 7.03
CA TYR A 166 9.09 -1.87 8.31
C TYR A 166 8.52 -3.28 8.34
N ILE A 167 7.90 -3.70 7.24
CA ILE A 167 7.29 -5.03 7.12
C ILE A 167 8.37 -6.11 7.01
N SER A 168 9.45 -5.87 6.27
CA SER A 168 10.57 -6.82 6.16
C SER A 168 11.29 -6.99 7.50
N VAL A 169 11.47 -5.94 8.30
CA VAL A 169 11.99 -6.06 9.67
C VAL A 169 11.00 -6.83 10.56
N PHE A 170 9.70 -6.55 10.42
CA PHE A 170 8.67 -7.19 11.21
C PHE A 170 8.55 -8.70 10.92
N TYR A 171 8.50 -9.11 9.64
CA TYR A 171 8.33 -10.51 9.24
C TYR A 171 9.64 -11.26 9.01
N GLY A 172 10.70 -10.59 8.55
CA GLY A 172 12.00 -11.21 8.26
C GLY A 172 12.93 -11.24 9.47
N THR A 173 12.93 -10.23 10.33
CA THR A 173 13.85 -10.19 11.48
C THR A 173 13.16 -10.59 12.78
N MET A 174 12.01 -9.98 13.11
CA MET A 174 11.36 -10.22 14.40
C MET A 174 10.68 -11.59 14.48
N VAL A 175 10.01 -12.03 13.41
CA VAL A 175 9.38 -13.37 13.39
C VAL A 175 10.43 -14.48 13.36
N ASP A 176 11.51 -14.33 12.59
CA ASP A 176 12.57 -15.36 12.51
C ASP A 176 13.41 -15.46 13.77
N ILE A 177 13.74 -14.32 14.42
CA ILE A 177 14.37 -14.33 15.74
C ILE A 177 13.43 -14.97 16.76
N TYR A 178 12.14 -14.63 16.76
CA TYR A 178 11.19 -15.19 17.71
C TYR A 178 11.01 -16.71 17.54
N ILE A 179 10.86 -17.19 16.29
CA ILE A 179 10.72 -18.61 15.98
C ILE A 179 12.01 -19.38 16.31
N SER A 180 13.17 -18.84 15.96
CA SER A 180 14.45 -19.48 16.26
C SER A 180 14.72 -19.57 17.78
N VAL A 181 14.39 -18.51 18.53
CA VAL A 181 14.53 -18.48 20.00
C VAL A 181 13.58 -19.47 20.69
N LEU A 182 12.34 -19.61 20.22
CA LEU A 182 11.35 -20.48 20.87
C LEU A 182 11.42 -21.95 20.44
N TYR A 183 11.75 -22.21 19.18
CA TYR A 183 11.60 -23.53 18.58
C TYR A 183 12.91 -24.12 18.05
N GLY A 184 14.04 -23.41 18.16
CA GLY A 184 15.36 -23.90 17.72
C GLY A 184 15.43 -24.24 16.24
N THR A 185 14.52 -23.68 15.43
CA THR A 185 14.41 -23.93 13.99
C THR A 185 14.44 -22.60 13.26
N SER A 186 15.13 -22.57 12.11
CA SER A 186 15.00 -21.49 11.14
C SER A 186 13.96 -21.95 10.13
N GLY A 187 12.83 -21.25 10.07
CA GLY A 187 11.70 -21.66 9.26
C GLY A 187 10.56 -20.66 9.36
N SER A 188 10.78 -19.47 8.82
CA SER A 188 9.66 -18.59 8.49
C SER A 188 8.75 -19.37 7.53
N LYS A 189 7.48 -19.54 7.92
CA LYS A 189 6.46 -19.80 6.90
C LYS A 189 6.42 -18.53 6.09
N GLU A 190 6.69 -18.61 4.78
CA GLU A 190 6.58 -17.51 3.81
C GLU A 190 5.16 -16.94 3.84
N ASN A 191 4.89 -16.06 4.79
CA ASN A 191 3.57 -15.57 5.14
C ASN A 191 3.31 -14.19 4.55
N HIS A 192 4.37 -13.57 4.04
CA HIS A 192 4.32 -12.30 3.34
C HIS A 192 4.97 -12.50 1.97
N LEU A 193 4.23 -12.16 0.92
CA LEU A 193 4.71 -12.16 -0.45
C LEU A 193 4.52 -10.76 -1.02
N ARG A 194 5.62 -10.12 -1.43
CA ARG A 194 5.63 -8.82 -2.10
C ARG A 194 5.99 -9.01 -3.57
N ILE A 195 5.08 -8.63 -4.46
CA ILE A 195 5.33 -8.55 -5.90
C ILE A 195 5.55 -7.08 -6.25
N GLN A 196 6.77 -6.73 -6.68
CA GLN A 196 7.18 -5.36 -6.98
C GLN A 196 8.33 -5.37 -8.00
N THR A 197 8.48 -4.30 -8.76
CA THR A 197 9.64 -4.04 -9.61
C THR A 197 10.09 -2.59 -9.47
N ASP A 198 11.40 -2.35 -9.50
CA ASP A 198 12.02 -1.01 -9.43
C ASP A 198 12.67 -0.60 -10.77
N SER A 199 12.39 -1.37 -11.82
CA SER A 199 13.11 -1.31 -13.10
C SER A 199 12.32 -0.60 -14.20
N LEU A 200 11.21 0.08 -13.86
CA LEU A 200 10.39 0.78 -14.85
C LEU A 200 11.15 2.00 -15.41
N ASP A 201 10.95 2.30 -16.70
CA ASP A 201 11.32 3.60 -17.22
C ASP A 201 10.36 4.71 -16.73
N LEU A 202 10.64 5.98 -17.02
CA LEU A 202 9.80 7.09 -16.56
C LEU A 202 8.40 7.09 -17.16
N THR A 203 8.24 6.61 -18.39
CA THR A 203 6.92 6.57 -19.05
C THR A 203 6.07 5.45 -18.46
N GLU A 204 6.69 4.32 -18.16
CA GLU A 204 6.10 3.14 -17.55
C GLU A 204 5.76 3.39 -16.07
N ALA A 205 6.62 4.09 -15.33
CA ALA A 205 6.37 4.48 -13.94
C ALA A 205 5.37 5.63 -13.79
N SER A 206 5.03 6.32 -14.88
CA SER A 206 4.12 7.45 -14.85
C SER A 206 2.67 7.01 -14.69
N THR A 207 1.95 7.70 -13.81
CA THR A 207 0.58 7.34 -13.40
C THR A 207 -0.51 7.85 -14.35
N ASP A 208 -0.17 8.70 -15.32
CA ASP A 208 -1.14 9.33 -16.26
C ASP A 208 -0.97 8.90 -17.73
N LYS A 209 0.03 8.06 -18.05
CA LYS A 209 0.33 7.65 -19.42
C LYS A 209 -0.48 6.41 -19.86
N SER A 210 -1.74 6.64 -20.24
CA SER A 210 -2.69 5.60 -20.65
C SER A 210 -2.68 5.23 -22.14
N SER A 211 -1.64 5.58 -22.89
CA SER A 211 -1.55 5.20 -24.31
C SER A 211 -1.55 3.69 -24.48
N LYS A 212 -2.19 3.16 -25.55
CA LYS A 212 -2.25 1.71 -25.80
C LYS A 212 -0.87 1.06 -25.82
N ASN A 213 0.10 1.72 -26.44
CA ASN A 213 1.49 1.26 -26.47
C ASN A 213 2.12 1.17 -25.06
N ASN A 214 1.83 2.12 -24.17
CA ASN A 214 2.32 2.07 -22.79
C ASN A 214 1.65 0.93 -22.00
N LEU A 215 0.33 0.76 -22.16
CA LEU A 215 -0.41 -0.31 -21.50
C LEU A 215 0.07 -1.71 -21.95
N ASP A 216 0.34 -1.89 -23.26
CA ASP A 216 0.86 -3.14 -23.80
C ASP A 216 2.29 -3.44 -23.30
N LYS A 217 3.10 -2.39 -23.09
CA LYS A 217 4.42 -2.53 -22.45
C LYS A 217 4.30 -2.94 -20.98
N LEU A 218 3.41 -2.30 -20.22
CA LEU A 218 3.17 -2.64 -18.81
C LEU A 218 2.70 -4.09 -18.66
N GLU A 219 1.78 -4.54 -19.52
CA GLU A 219 1.36 -5.96 -19.55
C GLU A 219 2.56 -6.89 -19.83
N LYS A 220 3.45 -6.51 -20.75
CA LYS A 220 4.66 -7.29 -21.01
C LYS A 220 5.60 -7.33 -19.80
N ILE A 221 5.80 -6.20 -19.13
CA ILE A 221 6.62 -6.10 -17.91
C ILE A 221 6.05 -6.99 -16.81
N ASP A 222 4.74 -7.00 -16.61
CA ASP A 222 4.07 -7.86 -15.64
C ASP A 222 4.28 -9.35 -15.94
N ASN A 223 4.12 -9.74 -17.21
CA ASN A 223 4.37 -11.12 -17.65
C ASN A 223 5.84 -11.55 -17.45
N GLU A 224 6.79 -10.64 -17.67
CA GLU A 224 8.21 -10.88 -17.38
C GLU A 224 8.48 -10.95 -15.87
N LEU A 225 7.82 -10.10 -15.07
CA LEU A 225 7.95 -10.07 -13.61
C LEU A 225 7.51 -11.39 -12.97
N LEU A 226 6.48 -12.05 -13.53
CA LEU A 226 6.06 -13.38 -13.09
C LEU A 226 7.19 -14.42 -13.20
N LYS A 227 8.07 -14.29 -14.19
CA LYS A 227 9.20 -15.22 -14.42
C LYS A 227 10.46 -14.81 -13.64
N LYS A 228 10.51 -13.61 -13.07
CA LYS A 228 11.63 -13.19 -12.22
C LYS A 228 11.59 -13.92 -10.88
N PRO A 229 12.75 -14.12 -10.22
CA PRO A 229 12.81 -14.64 -8.88
C PRO A 229 12.00 -13.79 -7.89
N VAL A 230 11.50 -14.42 -6.82
CA VAL A 230 10.99 -13.68 -5.66
C VAL A 230 12.13 -12.81 -5.11
N SER A 231 11.81 -11.55 -4.78
CA SER A 231 12.77 -10.58 -4.29
C SER A 231 12.33 -9.95 -2.98
N GLN A 232 13.30 -9.51 -2.17
CA GLN A 232 13.09 -8.71 -0.96
C GLN A 232 13.99 -7.48 -0.96
N ILE A 233 13.65 -6.49 -0.15
CA ILE A 233 14.49 -5.32 0.03
C ILE A 233 15.77 -5.71 0.78
N ASN A 234 16.93 -5.32 0.24
CA ASN A 234 18.21 -5.40 0.92
C ASN A 234 18.36 -4.14 1.79
N PHE A 235 18.56 -4.30 3.09
CA PHE A 235 18.63 -3.18 4.04
C PHE A 235 19.87 -2.31 3.90
N ASP A 236 20.94 -2.81 3.28
CA ASP A 236 22.20 -2.07 3.12
C ASP A 236 22.12 -1.05 1.99
N ASN A 237 21.36 -1.36 0.93
CA ASN A 237 21.28 -0.53 -0.28
C ASN A 237 19.86 -0.07 -0.65
N GLY A 238 18.82 -0.61 0.01
CA GLY A 238 17.41 -0.27 -0.25
C GLY A 238 16.84 -0.85 -1.54
N LEU A 239 17.57 -1.73 -2.25
CA LEU A 239 17.15 -2.30 -3.54
C LEU A 239 16.49 -3.66 -3.37
N TYR A 240 15.64 -4.02 -4.33
CA TYR A 240 15.04 -5.35 -4.38
C TYR A 240 16.02 -6.37 -4.96
N GLU A 241 16.38 -7.38 -4.17
CA GLU A 241 17.31 -8.43 -4.55
C GLU A 241 16.64 -9.81 -4.50
N PRO A 242 16.95 -10.72 -5.45
CA PRO A 242 16.45 -12.09 -5.45
C PRO A 242 16.74 -12.84 -4.14
N ILE A 243 15.77 -13.59 -3.66
CA ILE A 243 15.95 -14.49 -2.50
C ILE A 243 16.34 -15.89 -3.02
N GLU A 244 17.53 -16.35 -2.66
CA GLU A 244 18.05 -17.65 -3.12
C GLU A 244 17.14 -18.80 -2.66
N GLY A 245 16.73 -19.67 -3.58
CA GLY A 245 15.91 -20.85 -3.29
C GLY A 245 14.39 -20.64 -3.24
N HIS A 246 13.90 -19.40 -3.37
CA HIS A 246 12.46 -19.10 -3.31
C HIS A 246 11.70 -19.28 -4.64
N GLY A 247 12.42 -19.54 -5.74
CA GLY A 247 11.84 -19.71 -7.07
C GLY A 247 11.35 -18.40 -7.67
N THR A 248 10.44 -18.50 -8.64
CA THR A 248 9.86 -17.37 -9.37
C THR A 248 8.61 -16.80 -8.68
N ASN A 249 8.24 -15.57 -9.03
CA ASN A 249 7.00 -14.94 -8.57
C ASN A 249 5.76 -15.76 -8.94
N GLU A 250 5.73 -16.35 -10.14
CA GLU A 250 4.65 -17.24 -10.58
C GLU A 250 4.51 -18.46 -9.66
N GLU A 251 5.61 -19.15 -9.36
CA GLU A 251 5.59 -20.32 -8.47
C GLU A 251 5.16 -19.93 -7.05
N ALA A 252 5.62 -18.79 -6.54
CA ALA A 252 5.22 -18.27 -5.24
C ALA A 252 3.72 -17.94 -5.18
N LEU A 253 3.18 -17.30 -6.22
CA LEU A 253 1.74 -17.01 -6.33
C LEU A 253 0.89 -18.28 -6.41
N VAL A 254 1.34 -19.30 -7.14
CA VAL A 254 0.67 -20.61 -7.17
C VAL A 254 0.61 -21.21 -5.77
N LYS A 255 1.75 -21.31 -5.07
CA LYS A 255 1.80 -21.80 -3.67
C LYS A 255 0.89 -20.98 -2.75
N PHE A 256 0.88 -19.66 -2.91
CA PHE A 256 0.03 -18.76 -2.12
C PHE A 256 -1.46 -19.05 -2.37
N SER A 257 -1.86 -19.24 -3.63
CA SER A 257 -3.24 -19.57 -4.02
C SER A 257 -3.70 -20.93 -3.48
N GLU A 258 -2.82 -21.93 -3.47
CA GLU A 258 -3.10 -23.26 -2.92
C GLU A 258 -3.37 -23.19 -1.41
N ARG A 259 -2.58 -22.39 -0.69
CA ARG A 259 -2.78 -22.15 0.75
C ARG A 259 -4.11 -21.46 1.02
N LEU A 260 -4.44 -20.40 0.28
CA LEU A 260 -5.74 -19.73 0.40
C LEU A 260 -6.91 -20.69 0.16
N SER A 261 -6.82 -21.50 -0.91
CA SER A 261 -7.82 -22.51 -1.25
C SER A 261 -7.97 -23.55 -0.14
N GLY A 262 -6.85 -24.04 0.41
CA GLY A 262 -6.82 -24.98 1.53
C GLY A 262 -7.47 -24.42 2.80
N GLU A 263 -7.13 -23.18 3.18
CA GLU A 263 -7.72 -22.52 4.35
C GLU A 263 -9.22 -22.27 4.18
N ARG A 264 -9.67 -21.87 2.99
CA ARG A 264 -11.11 -21.73 2.70
C ARG A 264 -11.84 -23.07 2.85
N LYS A 265 -11.31 -24.14 2.27
CA LYS A 265 -11.92 -25.49 2.36
C LYS A 265 -12.08 -25.94 3.82
N LYS A 266 -11.09 -25.71 4.67
CA LYS A 266 -11.15 -26.04 6.11
C LYS A 266 -12.19 -25.25 6.88
N ARG A 267 -12.49 -24.01 6.47
CA ARG A 267 -13.50 -23.16 7.14
C ARG A 267 -14.93 -23.47 6.72
N VAL A 268 -15.10 -24.07 5.54
CA VAL A 268 -16.40 -24.45 4.98
C VAL A 268 -16.78 -25.89 5.31
N ALA A 269 -15.79 -26.76 5.60
CA ALA A 269 -15.98 -28.12 6.08
C ALA A 269 -16.41 -28.18 7.55
#